data_AF-B1LKH2-F1
#
_entry.id   AF-B1LKH2-F1
#
_cell.length_a   1.000
_cell.length_b   1.000
_cell.length_c   1.000
_cell.angle_alpha   90.00
_cell.angle_beta   90.00
_cell.angle_gamma   90.00
#
_symmetry.space_group_name_H-M   'P 1'
#
loop_
_entity.id
_entity.type
_entity.pdbx_description
1 polymer ?
#
loop_
_entity_poly.entity_id
_entity_poly.type
_entity_poly.pdbx_seq_one_letter_code
_entity_poly.pdbx_strand_id
1 'polypeptide(L)'
;MPLPDFHVSEPFTLGIELEMQVVNPPGYDLSQDSSMLIDAVKNKITAGEVKHDITESMLELATDVCRDINQAAGQFSAMQKVVLQAAADHHLEICGGGTHPFQKWQRQEVCDNERYQRTLENFGYLIQQATVFGQHVHVGCASGDDAIYLLHGLSRFVPHFIALSAASPYMQGTDTRFASSRPNIFSAFPDNGPMPWVSNWQQFEALFRCLSYTTMIDSIKDLHWDIRPSPHFGTVEVRVMDTPLTLSHAVNMAGLIQATAHWLLTERPFKHQEKDYLLYKFNRFQACRYGLAGVITDPHTGDRRPLTEDTLRLLEKIAPSANKIGASSAIEALHRQVVSGLNEAQLMRDFVADGGSLIGLVKKHCEIWAGD
;
A
#
# COMPACT_ATOMS: atom_id res chain seq x y z
N MET A 1 -23.29 7.88 12.41
CA MET A 1 -23.14 6.70 13.30
C MET A 1 -21.95 6.97 14.23
N PRO A 2 -21.96 6.62 15.54
CA PRO A 2 -20.77 6.81 16.36
C PRO A 2 -19.62 5.92 15.87
N LEU A 3 -18.39 6.40 15.99
CA LEU A 3 -17.19 5.59 15.78
C LEU A 3 -17.17 4.49 16.87
N PRO A 4 -16.84 3.23 16.55
CA PRO A 4 -16.65 2.22 17.59
C PRO A 4 -15.49 2.60 18.51
N ASP A 5 -15.54 2.11 19.75
CA ASP A 5 -14.44 2.25 20.70
C ASP A 5 -13.13 1.72 20.09
N PHE A 6 -12.01 2.36 20.43
CA PHE A 6 -10.71 1.95 19.94
C PHE A 6 -10.31 0.60 20.56
N HIS A 7 -10.16 -0.42 19.71
CA HIS A 7 -9.63 -1.71 20.12
C HIS A 7 -8.17 -1.54 20.58
N VAL A 8 -7.81 -2.07 21.74
CA VAL A 8 -6.43 -2.02 22.22
C VAL A 8 -5.64 -3.14 21.55
N SER A 9 -4.63 -2.77 20.77
CA SER A 9 -3.76 -3.73 20.09
C SER A 9 -2.35 -3.68 20.68
N GLU A 10 -1.68 -4.84 20.68
CA GLU A 10 -0.29 -4.90 21.11
C GLU A 10 0.56 -3.98 20.20
N PRO A 11 1.31 -3.01 20.78
CA PRO A 11 2.07 -2.04 20.00
C PRO A 11 3.01 -2.70 18.99
N PHE A 12 3.10 -2.10 17.82
CA PHE A 12 4.02 -2.48 16.74
C PHE A 12 3.75 -3.83 16.08
N THR A 13 2.69 -4.55 16.47
CA THR A 13 2.21 -5.68 15.67
C THR A 13 1.81 -5.24 14.26
N LEU A 14 1.90 -6.15 13.30
CA LEU A 14 1.68 -5.91 11.88
C LEU A 14 0.46 -6.67 11.37
N GLY A 15 -0.31 -6.02 10.50
CA GLY A 15 -1.18 -6.69 9.53
C GLY A 15 -0.79 -6.19 8.15
N ILE A 16 -0.62 -7.07 7.17
CA ILE A 16 -0.19 -6.66 5.82
C ILE A 16 -1.19 -7.22 4.82
N GLU A 17 -1.63 -6.37 3.90
CA GLU A 17 -2.51 -6.72 2.79
C GLU A 17 -1.73 -6.49 1.48
N LEU A 18 -1.81 -7.43 0.54
CA LEU A 18 -1.26 -7.35 -0.80
C LEU A 18 -2.37 -7.59 -1.81
N GLU A 19 -2.72 -6.54 -2.55
CA GLU A 19 -3.64 -6.62 -3.69
C GLU A 19 -2.86 -7.19 -4.89
N MET A 20 -3.20 -8.39 -5.35
CA MET A 20 -2.50 -9.10 -6.43
C MET A 20 -3.31 -9.10 -7.72
N GLN A 21 -2.63 -9.06 -8.87
CA GLN A 21 -3.25 -9.14 -10.19
C GLN A 21 -3.51 -10.59 -10.57
N VAL A 22 -4.74 -10.90 -10.96
CA VAL A 22 -5.11 -12.19 -11.59
C VAL A 22 -5.10 -12.02 -13.10
N VAL A 23 -4.22 -12.74 -13.81
CA VAL A 23 -4.01 -12.56 -15.25
C VAL A 23 -4.13 -13.87 -16.04
N ASN A 24 -4.53 -13.76 -17.32
CA ASN A 24 -4.76 -14.91 -18.20
C ASN A 24 -3.73 -15.03 -19.35
N PRO A 25 -2.80 -15.99 -19.31
CA PRO A 25 -1.95 -16.31 -20.46
C PRO A 25 -2.76 -16.77 -21.69
N PRO A 26 -2.26 -16.56 -22.92
CA PRO A 26 -1.02 -15.85 -23.27
C PRO A 26 -1.21 -14.34 -23.41
N GLY A 27 -2.43 -13.82 -23.19
CA GLY A 27 -2.73 -12.38 -23.31
C GLY A 27 -2.17 -11.56 -22.16
N TYR A 28 -2.03 -12.18 -20.98
CA TYR A 28 -1.64 -11.54 -19.73
C TYR A 28 -2.48 -10.29 -19.42
N ASP A 29 -3.76 -10.29 -19.82
CA ASP A 29 -4.71 -9.26 -19.40
C ASP A 29 -5.34 -9.69 -18.07
N LEU A 30 -5.98 -8.75 -17.38
CA LEU A 30 -6.71 -9.05 -16.16
C LEU A 30 -7.86 -10.03 -16.44
N SER A 31 -7.89 -11.15 -15.73
CA SER A 31 -8.98 -12.13 -15.77
C SER A 31 -9.98 -11.86 -14.64
N GLN A 32 -11.27 -12.17 -14.82
CA GLN A 32 -12.32 -11.91 -13.83
C GLN A 32 -12.62 -13.17 -13.00
N ASP A 33 -11.56 -13.84 -12.53
CA ASP A 33 -11.63 -15.18 -11.94
C ASP A 33 -11.24 -15.21 -10.45
N SER A 34 -11.22 -14.07 -9.76
CA SER A 34 -10.84 -14.00 -8.34
C SER A 34 -11.76 -14.86 -7.45
N SER A 35 -13.06 -14.86 -7.69
CA SER A 35 -14.05 -15.69 -6.97
C SER A 35 -13.69 -17.17 -7.00
N MET A 36 -13.39 -17.67 -8.19
CA MET A 36 -13.02 -19.07 -8.41
C MET A 36 -11.71 -19.42 -7.69
N LEU A 37 -10.71 -18.53 -7.75
CA LEU A 37 -9.44 -18.74 -7.06
C LEU A 37 -9.61 -18.74 -5.53
N ILE A 38 -10.40 -17.82 -4.98
CA ILE A 38 -10.71 -17.78 -3.54
C ILE A 38 -11.37 -19.08 -3.10
N ASP A 39 -12.35 -19.58 -3.86
CA ASP A 39 -13.00 -20.86 -3.57
C ASP A 39 -12.04 -22.05 -3.62
N ALA A 40 -11.07 -22.04 -4.53
CA ALA A 40 -10.07 -23.08 -4.68
C ALA A 40 -9.00 -23.09 -3.57
N VAL A 41 -8.77 -21.95 -2.90
CA VAL A 41 -7.72 -21.81 -1.86
C VAL A 41 -8.26 -21.71 -0.44
N LYS A 42 -9.49 -21.24 -0.20
CA LYS A 42 -9.99 -20.91 1.15
C LYS A 42 -9.84 -22.03 2.19
N ASN A 43 -9.98 -23.30 1.79
CA ASN A 43 -9.85 -24.46 2.68
C ASN A 43 -8.39 -24.95 2.85
N LYS A 44 -7.45 -24.36 2.11
CA LYS A 44 -6.01 -24.69 2.11
C LYS A 44 -5.19 -23.63 2.85
N ILE A 45 -5.71 -22.41 3.01
CA ILE A 45 -5.08 -21.33 3.79
C ILE A 45 -5.29 -21.62 5.28
N THR A 46 -4.19 -21.76 6.02
CA THR A 46 -4.21 -22.10 7.46
C THR A 46 -3.88 -20.92 8.38
N ALA A 47 -3.33 -19.84 7.82
CA ALA A 47 -2.98 -18.61 8.51
C ALA A 47 -3.10 -17.44 7.53
N GLY A 48 -3.61 -16.31 8.00
CA GLY A 48 -4.05 -15.21 7.14
C GLY A 48 -5.32 -15.54 6.37
N GLU A 49 -5.64 -14.68 5.39
CA GLU A 49 -6.83 -14.79 4.57
C GLU A 49 -6.53 -14.44 3.11
N VAL A 50 -7.31 -15.05 2.21
CA VAL A 50 -7.35 -14.70 0.79
C VAL A 50 -8.79 -14.33 0.46
N LYS A 51 -9.00 -13.10 0.00
CA LYS A 51 -10.34 -12.53 -0.19
C LYS A 51 -10.42 -11.65 -1.43
N HIS A 52 -11.65 -11.27 -1.75
CA HIS A 52 -11.93 -10.25 -2.77
C HIS A 52 -11.55 -8.86 -2.28
N ASP A 53 -11.17 -8.03 -3.23
CA ASP A 53 -11.32 -6.58 -3.11
C ASP A 53 -12.44 -6.10 -4.07
N ILE A 54 -12.35 -4.87 -4.59
CA ILE A 54 -13.39 -4.21 -5.40
C ILE A 54 -13.75 -4.98 -6.68
N THR A 55 -12.77 -5.52 -7.42
CA THR A 55 -12.99 -6.11 -8.75
C THR A 55 -12.56 -7.57 -8.86
N GLU A 56 -13.23 -8.31 -9.75
CA GLU A 56 -13.02 -9.76 -9.94
C GLU A 56 -11.64 -10.13 -10.52
N SER A 57 -10.84 -9.12 -10.87
CA SER A 57 -9.46 -9.23 -11.33
C SER A 57 -8.39 -9.10 -10.24
N MET A 58 -8.82 -8.95 -8.99
CA MET A 58 -7.94 -8.73 -7.86
C MET A 58 -8.09 -9.82 -6.81
N LEU A 59 -6.96 -10.29 -6.30
CA LEU A 59 -6.89 -11.21 -5.18
C LEU A 59 -6.14 -10.54 -4.03
N GLU A 60 -6.80 -10.27 -2.91
CA GLU A 60 -6.14 -9.71 -1.73
C GLU A 60 -5.60 -10.85 -0.85
N LEU A 61 -4.29 -10.82 -0.59
CA LEU A 61 -3.63 -11.69 0.40
C LEU A 61 -3.40 -10.88 1.66
N ALA A 62 -3.94 -11.32 2.80
CA ALA A 62 -3.76 -10.62 4.07
C ALA A 62 -3.20 -11.55 5.17
N THR A 63 -2.24 -11.06 5.94
CA THR A 63 -1.71 -11.81 7.10
C THR A 63 -2.67 -11.74 8.29
N ASP A 64 -2.52 -12.67 9.22
CA ASP A 64 -3.00 -12.44 10.59
C ASP A 64 -2.19 -11.30 11.23
N VAL A 65 -2.49 -11.01 12.50
CA VAL A 65 -1.65 -10.15 13.33
C VAL A 65 -0.29 -10.82 13.57
N CYS A 66 0.75 -10.24 12.97
CA CYS A 66 2.13 -10.69 13.05
C CYS A 66 2.92 -9.85 14.07
N ARG A 67 3.79 -10.48 14.86
CA ARG A 67 4.65 -9.75 15.82
C ARG A 67 5.81 -9.05 15.13
N ASP A 68 6.30 -9.61 14.03
CA ASP A 68 7.44 -9.10 13.28
C ASP A 68 7.36 -9.51 11.79
N ILE A 69 8.28 -8.98 11.00
CA ILE A 69 8.34 -9.23 9.56
C ILE A 69 8.69 -10.69 9.20
N ASN A 70 9.33 -11.45 10.08
CA ASN A 70 9.68 -12.85 9.80
C ASN A 70 8.43 -13.73 9.89
N GLN A 71 7.55 -13.46 10.86
CA GLN A 71 6.24 -14.11 10.94
C GLN A 71 5.39 -13.79 9.71
N ALA A 72 5.35 -12.51 9.29
CA ALA A 72 4.63 -12.10 8.09
C ALA A 72 5.17 -12.80 6.83
N ALA A 73 6.49 -12.84 6.64
CA ALA A 73 7.14 -13.53 5.52
C ALA A 73 6.79 -15.02 5.48
N GLY A 74 6.76 -15.69 6.65
CA GLY A 74 6.38 -17.09 6.77
C GLY A 74 4.92 -17.34 6.34
N GLN A 75 3.97 -16.50 6.79
CA GLN A 75 2.57 -16.62 6.39
C GLN A 75 2.38 -16.37 4.90
N PHE A 76 2.94 -15.28 4.37
CA PHE A 76 2.82 -14.98 2.95
C PHE A 76 3.46 -16.04 2.06
N SER A 77 4.63 -16.58 2.41
CA SER A 77 5.26 -17.65 1.61
C SER A 77 4.38 -18.91 1.55
N ALA A 78 3.67 -19.23 2.64
CA ALA A 78 2.70 -20.32 2.64
C ALA A 78 1.49 -20.02 1.74
N MET A 79 0.91 -18.81 1.85
CA MET A 79 -0.22 -18.37 1.02
C MET A 79 0.15 -18.33 -0.47
N GLN A 80 1.29 -17.72 -0.82
CA GLN A 80 1.82 -17.60 -2.19
C GLN A 80 1.92 -18.97 -2.87
N LYS A 81 2.44 -19.99 -2.20
CA LYS A 81 2.52 -21.36 -2.75
C LYS A 81 1.15 -21.95 -3.07
N VAL A 82 0.19 -21.81 -2.15
CA VAL A 82 -1.17 -22.30 -2.35
C VAL A 82 -1.86 -21.58 -3.50
N VAL A 83 -1.72 -20.26 -3.55
CA VAL A 83 -2.31 -19.39 -4.57
C VAL A 83 -1.71 -19.65 -5.95
N LEU A 84 -0.39 -19.73 -6.07
CA LEU A 84 0.28 -20.04 -7.34
C LEU A 84 -0.10 -21.42 -7.88
N GLN A 85 -0.22 -22.42 -7.01
CA GLN A 85 -0.68 -23.75 -7.43
C GLN A 85 -2.12 -23.70 -7.94
N ALA A 86 -3.03 -23.04 -7.21
CA ALA A 86 -4.42 -22.90 -7.65
C ALA A 86 -4.53 -22.12 -8.96
N ALA A 87 -3.79 -21.02 -9.12
CA ALA A 87 -3.75 -20.27 -10.37
C ALA A 87 -3.31 -21.15 -11.54
N ALA A 88 -2.24 -21.94 -11.37
CA ALA A 88 -1.75 -22.87 -12.38
C ALA A 88 -2.79 -23.95 -12.76
N ASP A 89 -3.49 -24.52 -11.79
CA ASP A 89 -4.57 -25.50 -12.00
C ASP A 89 -5.72 -24.95 -12.85
N HIS A 90 -5.89 -23.62 -12.85
CA HIS A 90 -6.93 -22.89 -13.57
C HIS A 90 -6.41 -22.11 -14.80
N HIS A 91 -5.17 -22.34 -15.23
CA HIS A 91 -4.54 -21.63 -16.36
C HIS A 91 -4.47 -20.11 -16.18
N LEU A 92 -4.31 -19.67 -14.93
CA LEU A 92 -4.09 -18.28 -14.54
C LEU A 92 -2.67 -18.10 -14.02
N GLU A 93 -2.19 -16.86 -14.01
CA GLU A 93 -0.96 -16.47 -13.33
C GLU A 93 -1.24 -15.30 -12.38
N ILE A 94 -0.37 -15.11 -11.39
CA ILE A 94 -0.49 -14.07 -10.36
C ILE A 94 0.75 -13.19 -10.38
N CYS A 95 0.58 -11.88 -10.27
CA CYS A 95 1.72 -10.96 -10.15
C CYS A 95 1.38 -9.70 -9.34
N GLY A 96 2.43 -9.03 -8.83
CA GLY A 96 2.33 -7.71 -8.22
C GLY A 96 2.44 -6.56 -9.23
N GLY A 97 2.72 -5.36 -8.76
CA GLY A 97 2.77 -4.12 -9.52
C GLY A 97 1.57 -3.22 -9.26
N GLY A 98 1.75 -1.90 -9.26
CA GLY A 98 0.72 -0.96 -8.76
C GLY A 98 -0.48 -0.73 -9.66
N THR A 99 -0.29 -0.92 -10.97
CA THR A 99 -1.30 -0.76 -12.00
C THR A 99 -1.08 -1.81 -13.09
N HIS A 100 -2.16 -2.36 -13.64
CA HIS A 100 -2.03 -3.16 -14.84
C HIS A 100 -1.67 -2.27 -16.05
N PRO A 101 -0.57 -2.54 -16.79
CA PRO A 101 -0.03 -1.58 -17.77
C PRO A 101 -0.98 -1.22 -18.92
N PHE A 102 -1.88 -2.12 -19.30
CA PHE A 102 -2.75 -1.97 -20.48
C PHE A 102 -4.22 -2.37 -20.25
N GLN A 103 -4.65 -2.51 -18.99
CA GLN A 103 -6.05 -2.83 -18.72
C GLN A 103 -6.99 -1.76 -19.28
N LYS A 104 -8.22 -2.13 -19.56
CA LYS A 104 -9.31 -1.20 -19.89
C LYS A 104 -10.34 -1.23 -18.77
N TRP A 105 -10.54 -0.10 -18.10
CA TRP A 105 -11.45 0.01 -16.96
C TRP A 105 -12.90 -0.38 -17.33
N GLN A 106 -13.30 -0.19 -18.60
CA GLN A 106 -14.63 -0.57 -19.10
C GLN A 106 -14.91 -2.08 -19.05
N ARG A 107 -13.86 -2.90 -18.91
CA ARG A 107 -13.95 -4.36 -18.86
C ARG A 107 -13.92 -4.91 -17.43
N GLN A 108 -13.72 -4.06 -16.43
CA GLN A 108 -13.59 -4.51 -15.05
C GLN A 108 -14.96 -4.76 -14.45
N GLU A 109 -15.11 -5.93 -13.84
CA GLU A 109 -16.33 -6.36 -13.18
C GLU A 109 -16.16 -6.14 -11.67
N VAL A 110 -17.13 -5.44 -11.08
CA VAL A 110 -17.17 -5.22 -9.62
C VAL A 110 -17.73 -6.48 -8.97
N CYS A 111 -17.05 -6.98 -7.94
CA CYS A 111 -17.46 -8.18 -7.21
C CYS A 111 -18.91 -8.05 -6.68
N ASP A 112 -19.61 -9.18 -6.55
CA ASP A 112 -20.97 -9.22 -6.01
C ASP A 112 -20.99 -9.03 -4.48
N ASN A 113 -20.79 -7.77 -4.06
CA ASN A 113 -20.80 -7.34 -2.68
C ASN A 113 -21.60 -6.04 -2.54
N GLU A 114 -22.58 -6.00 -1.64
CA GLU A 114 -23.45 -4.84 -1.43
C GLU A 114 -22.69 -3.53 -1.21
N ARG A 115 -21.55 -3.58 -0.51
CA ARG A 115 -20.71 -2.40 -0.27
C ARG A 115 -20.11 -1.86 -1.57
N TYR A 116 -19.59 -2.74 -2.43
CA TYR A 116 -18.98 -2.33 -3.69
C TYR A 116 -20.04 -1.86 -4.70
N GLN A 117 -21.23 -2.46 -4.71
CA GLN A 117 -22.36 -1.99 -5.51
C GLN A 117 -22.81 -0.58 -5.11
N ARG A 118 -22.90 -0.29 -3.81
CA ARG A 118 -23.19 1.07 -3.32
C ARG A 118 -22.08 2.06 -3.67
N THR A 119 -20.83 1.62 -3.61
CA THR A 119 -19.67 2.44 -4.02
C THR A 119 -19.73 2.76 -5.51
N LEU A 120 -20.10 1.79 -6.35
CA LEU A 120 -20.34 1.99 -7.78
C LEU A 120 -21.48 2.96 -8.06
N GLU A 121 -22.58 2.90 -7.30
CA GLU A 121 -23.68 3.87 -7.40
C GLU A 121 -23.23 5.29 -7.07
N ASN A 122 -22.41 5.46 -6.04
CA ASN A 122 -21.94 6.78 -5.59
C ASN A 122 -20.86 7.40 -6.49
N PHE A 123 -19.91 6.60 -6.99
CA PHE A 123 -18.71 7.10 -7.67
C PHE A 123 -18.69 6.80 -9.18
N GLY A 124 -19.61 5.97 -9.68
CA GLY A 124 -19.70 5.63 -11.10
C GLY A 124 -18.38 5.08 -11.64
N TYR A 125 -17.93 5.62 -12.78
CA TYR A 125 -16.72 5.13 -13.47
C TYR A 125 -15.43 5.20 -12.63
N LEU A 126 -15.38 6.03 -11.58
CA LEU A 126 -14.18 6.17 -10.74
C LEU A 126 -13.83 4.86 -10.02
N ILE A 127 -14.83 4.07 -9.60
CA ILE A 127 -14.55 2.80 -8.93
C ILE A 127 -13.95 1.76 -9.90
N GLN A 128 -14.37 1.79 -11.17
CA GLN A 128 -13.83 0.91 -12.21
C GLN A 128 -12.40 1.33 -12.62
N GLN A 129 -12.09 2.63 -12.56
CA GLN A 129 -10.72 3.11 -12.73
C GLN A 129 -9.82 2.74 -11.54
N ALA A 130 -10.41 2.52 -10.36
CA ALA A 130 -9.72 2.11 -9.15
C ALA A 130 -9.41 0.59 -9.09
N THR A 131 -9.42 -0.13 -10.23
CA THR A 131 -8.75 -1.44 -10.36
C THR A 131 -7.24 -1.22 -10.36
N VAL A 132 -6.68 -1.09 -9.17
CA VAL A 132 -5.26 -0.80 -8.90
C VAL A 132 -4.81 -1.62 -7.71
N PHE A 133 -3.53 -1.83 -7.55
CA PHE A 133 -3.01 -2.88 -6.66
C PHE A 133 -2.00 -2.30 -5.69
N GLY A 134 -2.33 -2.28 -4.41
CA GLY A 134 -1.54 -1.72 -3.34
C GLY A 134 -1.11 -2.73 -2.30
N GLN A 135 -0.05 -2.33 -1.62
CA GLN A 135 0.30 -2.89 -0.33
C GLN A 135 -0.26 -1.98 0.78
N HIS A 136 -1.01 -2.56 1.70
CA HIS A 136 -1.42 -1.89 2.93
C HIS A 136 -0.71 -2.49 4.13
N VAL A 137 -0.24 -1.64 5.04
CA VAL A 137 0.44 -2.07 6.27
C VAL A 137 -0.22 -1.42 7.47
N HIS A 138 -0.80 -2.27 8.32
CA HIS A 138 -1.36 -1.94 9.61
C HIS A 138 -0.30 -2.05 10.70
N VAL A 139 -0.24 -1.07 11.60
CA VAL A 139 0.60 -1.10 12.81
C VAL A 139 -0.26 -0.98 14.06
N GLY A 140 -0.17 -1.95 14.96
CA GLY A 140 -0.87 -1.98 16.25
C GLY A 140 -0.49 -0.82 17.17
N CYS A 141 -1.49 -0.22 17.79
CA CYS A 141 -1.35 0.90 18.72
C CYS A 141 -2.07 0.59 20.04
N ALA A 142 -1.48 1.02 21.17
CA ALA A 142 -2.07 0.81 22.50
C ALA A 142 -3.29 1.70 22.78
N SER A 143 -3.41 2.83 22.08
CA SER A 143 -4.48 3.80 22.29
C SER A 143 -4.80 4.58 21.01
N GLY A 144 -5.99 5.18 20.98
CA GLY A 144 -6.37 6.08 19.89
C GLY A 144 -5.46 7.31 19.78
N ASP A 145 -4.97 7.85 20.89
CA ASP A 145 -4.03 8.98 20.87
C ASP A 145 -2.66 8.59 20.30
N ASP A 146 -2.20 7.37 20.55
CA ASP A 146 -1.02 6.82 19.88
C ASP A 146 -1.25 6.65 18.39
N ALA A 147 -2.45 6.21 17.98
CA ALA A 147 -2.81 6.10 16.57
C ALA A 147 -2.78 7.47 15.86
N ILE A 148 -3.31 8.53 16.48
CA ILE A 148 -3.26 9.89 15.92
C ILE A 148 -1.82 10.41 15.86
N TYR A 149 -1.04 10.23 16.93
CA TYR A 149 0.37 10.63 16.92
C TYR A 149 1.15 9.89 15.83
N LEU A 150 0.97 8.58 15.72
CA LEU A 150 1.65 7.75 14.74
C LEU A 150 1.24 8.11 13.31
N LEU A 151 -0.05 8.36 13.05
CA LEU A 151 -0.54 8.80 11.75
C LEU A 151 0.16 10.08 11.29
N HIS A 152 0.25 11.09 12.16
CA HIS A 152 0.94 12.34 11.83
C HIS A 152 2.45 12.15 11.65
N GLY A 153 3.06 11.26 12.44
CA GLY A 153 4.46 10.88 12.30
C GLY A 153 4.75 10.20 10.96
N LEU A 154 3.99 9.16 10.60
CA LEU A 154 4.14 8.43 9.35
C LEU A 154 3.80 9.27 8.12
N SER A 155 2.86 10.23 8.26
CA SER A 155 2.50 11.17 7.18
C SER A 155 3.69 11.97 6.66
N ARG A 156 4.70 12.23 7.50
CA ARG A 156 5.95 12.90 7.09
C ARG A 156 6.79 12.06 6.13
N PHE A 157 6.64 10.74 6.18
CA PHE A 157 7.42 9.77 5.42
C PHE A 157 6.64 9.12 4.27
N VAL A 158 5.39 9.53 4.02
CA VAL A 158 4.62 9.09 2.84
C VAL A 158 5.41 9.20 1.53
N PRO A 159 6.15 10.28 1.25
CA PRO A 159 7.00 10.35 0.05
C PRO A 159 8.04 9.23 -0.04
N HIS A 160 8.57 8.78 1.10
CA HIS A 160 9.56 7.70 1.16
C HIS A 160 8.93 6.36 0.82
N PHE A 161 7.76 6.08 1.41
CA PHE A 161 7.01 4.85 1.16
C PHE A 161 6.64 4.73 -0.32
N ILE A 162 6.06 5.79 -0.91
CA ILE A 162 5.73 5.85 -2.33
C ILE A 162 6.97 5.62 -3.20
N ALA A 163 8.08 6.30 -2.91
CA ALA A 163 9.28 6.24 -3.75
C ALA A 163 9.94 4.85 -3.72
N LEU A 164 9.97 4.19 -2.56
CA LEU A 164 10.58 2.86 -2.40
C LEU A 164 9.71 1.73 -2.97
N SER A 165 8.39 1.87 -2.91
CA SER A 165 7.45 0.88 -3.45
C SER A 165 7.04 1.14 -4.91
N ALA A 166 7.62 2.13 -5.60
CA ALA A 166 7.12 2.56 -6.90
C ALA A 166 7.20 1.46 -7.98
N ALA A 167 6.04 0.99 -8.44
CA ALA A 167 5.88 -0.15 -9.34
C ALA A 167 4.73 0.02 -10.35
N SER A 168 4.35 1.27 -10.67
CA SER A 168 3.25 1.58 -11.60
C SER A 168 3.57 2.68 -12.61
N PRO A 169 4.61 2.52 -13.47
CA PRO A 169 4.96 3.52 -14.48
C PRO A 169 4.07 3.49 -15.73
N TYR A 170 3.35 2.41 -15.98
CA TYR A 170 2.49 2.25 -17.15
C TYR A 170 1.02 2.20 -16.76
N MET A 171 0.18 2.89 -17.52
CA MET A 171 -1.27 2.87 -17.36
C MET A 171 -1.94 3.07 -18.72
N GLN A 172 -3.02 2.32 -18.99
CA GLN A 172 -3.80 2.44 -20.23
C GLN A 172 -2.93 2.37 -21.51
N GLY A 173 -1.91 1.52 -21.50
CA GLY A 173 -1.03 1.23 -22.65
C GLY A 173 0.10 2.25 -22.87
N THR A 174 0.30 3.20 -21.95
CA THR A 174 1.28 4.29 -22.12
C THR A 174 2.15 4.47 -20.87
N ASP A 175 3.42 4.82 -21.03
CA ASP A 175 4.26 5.31 -19.91
C ASP A 175 3.69 6.64 -19.43
N THR A 176 3.19 6.66 -18.19
CA THR A 176 2.61 7.85 -17.57
C THR A 176 3.68 8.89 -17.22
N ARG A 177 4.96 8.48 -17.26
CA ARG A 177 6.13 9.19 -16.73
C ARG A 177 6.11 9.36 -15.22
N PHE A 178 5.22 8.70 -14.49
CA PHE A 178 5.27 8.61 -13.03
C PHE A 178 6.03 7.35 -12.62
N ALA A 179 6.72 7.38 -11.48
CA ALA A 179 7.28 6.16 -10.89
C ALA A 179 6.15 5.31 -10.27
N SER A 180 5.21 5.98 -9.59
CA SER A 180 3.98 5.38 -9.06
C SER A 180 2.77 6.21 -9.53
N SER A 181 1.94 5.60 -10.36
CA SER A 181 0.70 6.19 -10.90
C SER A 181 -0.52 5.88 -10.04
N ARG A 182 -0.53 4.75 -9.32
CA ARG A 182 -1.66 4.28 -8.50
C ARG A 182 -2.23 5.37 -7.57
N PRO A 183 -1.42 6.12 -6.79
CA PRO A 183 -1.95 7.12 -5.86
C PRO A 183 -2.68 8.29 -6.52
N ASN A 184 -2.51 8.51 -7.84
CA ASN A 184 -3.19 9.58 -8.58
C ASN A 184 -4.60 9.17 -9.03
N ILE A 185 -4.87 7.87 -9.13
CA ILE A 185 -6.19 7.35 -9.54
C ILE A 185 -7.25 7.72 -8.51
N PHE A 186 -6.86 7.75 -7.24
CA PHE A 186 -7.73 8.16 -6.14
C PHE A 186 -7.92 9.68 -6.03
N SER A 187 -7.22 10.52 -6.80
CA SER A 187 -7.28 11.99 -6.63
C SER A 187 -8.63 12.63 -7.00
N ALA A 188 -9.50 11.90 -7.71
CA ALA A 188 -10.86 12.35 -7.99
C ALA A 188 -11.83 12.11 -6.81
N PHE A 189 -11.45 11.28 -5.83
CA PHE A 189 -12.27 11.02 -4.65
C PHE A 189 -12.15 12.20 -3.68
N PRO A 190 -13.27 12.75 -3.18
CA PRO A 190 -13.30 13.98 -2.40
C PRO A 190 -12.56 13.86 -1.05
N ASP A 191 -12.45 12.63 -0.56
CA ASP A 191 -11.84 12.22 0.69
C ASP A 191 -10.43 11.64 0.50
N ASN A 192 -9.81 11.79 -0.67
CA ASN A 192 -8.44 11.34 -0.91
C ASN A 192 -7.35 12.28 -0.33
N GLY A 193 -6.22 11.67 0.05
CA GLY A 193 -5.01 12.36 0.48
C GLY A 193 -4.81 12.30 2.00
N PRO A 194 -4.24 13.35 2.63
CA PRO A 194 -4.04 13.32 4.07
C PRO A 194 -5.39 13.42 4.80
N MET A 195 -5.51 12.68 5.90
CA MET A 195 -6.61 12.87 6.85
C MET A 195 -6.66 14.34 7.30
N PRO A 196 -7.86 14.95 7.43
CA PRO A 196 -8.01 16.27 8.03
C PRO A 196 -7.35 16.33 9.42
N TRP A 197 -6.78 17.50 9.74
CA TRP A 197 -6.03 17.68 10.97
C TRP A 197 -6.91 17.51 12.22
N VAL A 198 -6.44 16.72 13.18
CA VAL A 198 -7.01 16.53 14.52
C VAL A 198 -5.86 16.36 15.50
N SER A 199 -5.93 16.94 16.70
CA SER A 199 -4.79 16.89 17.64
C SER A 199 -4.76 15.65 18.52
N ASN A 200 -5.86 14.90 18.61
CA ASN A 200 -6.04 13.74 19.49
C ASN A 200 -7.24 12.89 19.05
N TRP A 201 -7.43 11.74 19.70
CA TRP A 201 -8.50 10.81 19.37
C TRP A 201 -9.91 11.40 19.55
N GLN A 202 -10.11 12.23 20.57
CA GLN A 202 -11.40 12.89 20.80
C GLN A 202 -11.79 13.80 19.61
N GLN A 203 -10.84 14.55 19.05
CA GLN A 203 -11.08 15.35 17.85
C GLN A 203 -11.29 14.47 16.61
N PHE A 204 -10.63 13.32 16.54
CA PHE A 204 -10.88 12.32 15.50
C PHE A 204 -12.31 11.77 15.54
N GLU A 205 -12.83 11.45 16.72
CA GLU A 205 -14.24 11.04 16.90
C GLU A 205 -15.22 12.14 16.47
N ALA A 206 -14.90 13.40 16.75
CA ALA A 206 -15.69 14.54 16.31
C ALA A 206 -15.66 14.69 14.77
N LEU A 207 -14.47 14.56 14.15
CA LEU A 207 -14.30 14.57 12.70
C LEU A 207 -15.11 13.44 12.04
N PHE A 208 -14.98 12.20 12.52
CA PHE A 208 -15.72 11.07 11.95
C PHE A 208 -17.23 11.24 12.09
N ARG A 209 -17.69 11.79 13.21
CA ARG A 209 -19.11 12.11 13.41
C ARG A 209 -19.61 13.11 12.35
N CYS A 210 -18.84 14.17 12.08
CA CYS A 210 -19.14 15.12 11.01
C CYS A 210 -19.17 14.47 9.63
N LEU A 211 -18.19 13.61 9.33
CA LEU A 211 -18.12 12.87 8.06
C LEU A 211 -19.29 11.89 7.90
N SER A 212 -19.74 11.26 8.99
CA SER A 212 -20.91 10.37 8.98
C SER A 212 -22.25 11.07 8.74
N TYR A 213 -22.28 12.41 8.76
CA TYR A 213 -23.44 13.20 8.33
C TYR A 213 -23.47 13.42 6.81
N THR A 214 -22.37 13.13 6.11
CA THR A 214 -22.38 13.09 4.65
C THR A 214 -23.11 11.82 4.19
N THR A 215 -23.81 11.88 3.06
CA THR A 215 -24.47 10.69 2.48
C THR A 215 -23.47 9.70 1.86
N MET A 216 -22.17 9.98 1.92
CA MET A 216 -21.11 9.25 1.21
C MET A 216 -20.33 8.27 2.10
N ILE A 217 -20.38 8.42 3.44
CA ILE A 217 -19.50 7.70 4.37
C ILE A 217 -20.35 6.97 5.42
N ASP A 218 -20.51 5.66 5.27
CA ASP A 218 -21.18 4.82 6.27
C ASP A 218 -20.20 4.26 7.31
N SER A 219 -18.95 4.06 6.89
CA SER A 219 -17.90 3.44 7.69
C SER A 219 -16.55 4.09 7.43
N ILE A 220 -15.60 3.85 8.33
CA ILE A 220 -14.22 4.29 8.13
C ILE A 220 -13.57 3.68 6.90
N LYS A 221 -14.05 2.50 6.46
CA LYS A 221 -13.50 1.80 5.30
C LYS A 221 -13.76 2.55 3.99
N ASP A 222 -14.73 3.47 3.97
CA ASP A 222 -15.14 4.24 2.80
C ASP A 222 -14.26 5.48 2.58
N LEU A 223 -13.31 5.73 3.48
CA LEU A 223 -12.36 6.83 3.41
C LEU A 223 -11.06 6.43 2.68
N HIS A 224 -10.70 7.19 1.66
CA HIS A 224 -9.54 7.00 0.77
C HIS A 224 -8.30 7.79 1.22
N TRP A 225 -8.12 7.93 2.54
CA TRP A 225 -6.95 8.59 3.11
C TRP A 225 -5.68 7.77 2.88
N ASP A 226 -4.58 8.48 2.63
CA ASP A 226 -3.24 7.91 2.41
C ASP A 226 -2.75 7.12 3.64
N ILE A 227 -3.11 7.58 4.84
CA ILE A 227 -2.92 6.87 6.11
C ILE A 227 -4.21 6.98 6.92
N ARG A 228 -4.70 5.86 7.46
CA ARG A 228 -6.01 5.77 8.10
C ARG A 228 -5.95 5.10 9.47
N PRO A 229 -6.56 5.67 10.53
CA PRO A 229 -6.78 4.94 11.77
C PRO A 229 -7.83 3.85 11.56
N SER A 230 -7.64 2.68 12.18
CA SER A 230 -8.55 1.54 12.10
C SER A 230 -8.98 1.15 13.51
N PRO A 231 -10.04 1.78 14.07
CA PRO A 231 -10.43 1.60 15.47
C PRO A 231 -10.86 0.18 15.80
N HIS A 232 -11.50 -0.53 14.86
CA HIS A 232 -11.90 -1.93 15.04
C HIS A 232 -10.69 -2.85 15.26
N PHE A 233 -9.56 -2.54 14.61
CA PHE A 233 -8.33 -3.32 14.72
C PHE A 233 -7.31 -2.71 15.67
N GLY A 234 -7.54 -1.50 16.19
CA GLY A 234 -6.56 -0.80 17.02
C GLY A 234 -5.28 -0.43 16.29
N THR A 235 -5.35 -0.15 14.99
CA THR A 235 -4.17 0.05 14.13
C THR A 235 -4.15 1.40 13.42
N VAL A 236 -2.98 1.78 12.93
CA VAL A 236 -2.81 2.79 11.87
C VAL A 236 -2.39 2.08 10.60
N GLU A 237 -3.07 2.38 9.49
CA GLU A 237 -2.90 1.72 8.20
C GLU A 237 -2.25 2.68 7.19
N VAL A 238 -1.11 2.28 6.60
CA VAL A 238 -0.44 2.99 5.52
C VAL A 238 -0.87 2.41 4.18
N ARG A 239 -1.44 3.23 3.27
CA ARG A 239 -2.15 2.75 2.06
C ARG A 239 -1.58 3.26 0.73
N VAL A 240 -0.45 3.97 0.77
CA VAL A 240 0.10 4.72 -0.37
C VAL A 240 0.98 3.90 -1.31
N MET A 241 1.31 2.66 -0.94
CA MET A 241 2.28 1.86 -1.67
C MET A 241 1.63 1.13 -2.83
N ASP A 242 2.39 0.93 -3.90
CA ASP A 242 2.04 -0.06 -4.92
C ASP A 242 2.36 -1.46 -4.37
N THR A 243 1.65 -2.49 -4.82
CA THR A 243 2.08 -3.87 -4.56
C THR A 243 3.44 -4.10 -5.23
N PRO A 244 4.49 -4.50 -4.50
CA PRO A 244 5.78 -4.84 -5.09
C PRO A 244 5.76 -6.01 -6.07
N LEU A 245 6.81 -6.17 -6.87
CA LEU A 245 6.94 -7.34 -7.75
C LEU A 245 7.40 -8.61 -7.03
N THR A 246 7.99 -8.48 -5.84
CA THR A 246 8.44 -9.62 -5.02
C THR A 246 7.84 -9.59 -3.62
N LEU A 247 7.66 -10.77 -3.04
CA LEU A 247 7.19 -10.90 -1.66
C LEU A 247 8.24 -10.34 -0.68
N SER A 248 9.52 -10.59 -0.94
CA SER A 248 10.63 -10.06 -0.17
C SER A 248 10.61 -8.54 -0.07
N HIS A 249 10.30 -7.83 -1.16
CA HIS A 249 10.19 -6.37 -1.14
C HIS A 249 8.97 -5.90 -0.34
N ALA A 250 7.82 -6.58 -0.44
CA ALA A 250 6.66 -6.31 0.39
C ALA A 250 6.95 -6.44 1.90
N VAL A 251 7.63 -7.51 2.30
CA VAL A 251 8.07 -7.71 3.68
C VAL A 251 9.04 -6.62 4.15
N ASN A 252 9.96 -6.19 3.28
CA ASN A 252 10.90 -5.10 3.60
C ASN A 252 10.18 -3.77 3.82
N MET A 253 9.19 -3.44 2.98
CA MET A 253 8.37 -2.24 3.13
C MET A 253 7.57 -2.26 4.45
N ALA A 254 7.03 -3.41 4.85
CA ALA A 254 6.37 -3.55 6.15
C ALA A 254 7.37 -3.33 7.31
N GLY A 255 8.59 -3.85 7.20
CA GLY A 255 9.64 -3.65 8.20
C GLY A 255 10.08 -2.20 8.36
N LEU A 256 10.17 -1.45 7.25
CA LEU A 256 10.40 -0.01 7.28
C LEU A 256 9.32 0.72 8.08
N ILE A 257 8.04 0.41 7.81
CA ILE A 257 6.90 1.04 8.48
C ILE A 257 6.89 0.66 9.96
N GLN A 258 7.10 -0.62 10.29
CA GLN A 258 7.17 -1.11 11.67
C GLN A 258 8.28 -0.41 12.47
N ALA A 259 9.49 -0.30 11.89
CA ALA A 259 10.64 0.33 12.54
C ALA A 259 10.46 1.84 12.71
N THR A 260 9.88 2.49 11.70
CA THR A 260 9.53 3.91 11.77
C THR A 260 8.48 4.16 12.84
N ALA A 261 7.46 3.31 12.93
CA ALA A 261 6.42 3.41 13.96
C ALA A 261 6.97 3.20 15.37
N HIS A 262 7.84 2.20 15.56
CA HIS A 262 8.54 1.97 16.82
C HIS A 262 9.34 3.20 17.25
N TRP A 263 10.13 3.78 16.35
CA TRP A 263 10.89 4.99 16.63
C TRP A 263 9.98 6.17 17.00
N LEU A 264 8.94 6.42 16.22
CA LEU A 264 8.02 7.54 16.42
C LEU A 264 7.33 7.47 17.78
N LEU A 265 6.80 6.30 18.17
CA LEU A 265 6.05 6.16 19.41
C LEU A 265 6.95 6.05 20.65
N THR A 266 8.18 5.56 20.52
CA THR A 266 9.13 5.44 21.63
C THR A 266 9.79 6.79 21.93
N GLU A 267 10.35 7.46 20.92
CA GLU A 267 11.16 8.66 21.11
C GLU A 267 10.32 9.95 21.07
N ARG A 268 9.13 9.88 20.47
CA ARG A 268 8.25 11.02 20.18
C ARG A 268 9.00 12.28 19.70
N PRO A 269 9.76 12.18 18.59
CA PRO A 269 10.69 13.23 18.17
C PRO A 269 10.00 14.50 17.67
N PHE A 270 8.69 14.48 17.44
CA PHE A 270 7.95 15.56 16.82
C PHE A 270 6.82 16.06 17.71
N LYS A 271 6.65 17.38 17.75
CA LYS A 271 5.41 18.01 18.20
C LYS A 271 4.58 18.37 16.96
N HIS A 272 3.70 17.45 16.56
CA HIS A 272 2.90 17.59 15.35
C HIS A 272 2.03 18.86 15.36
N GLN A 273 1.95 19.52 14.21
CA GLN A 273 1.13 20.72 13.99
C GLN A 273 0.51 20.66 12.59
N GLU A 274 -0.63 21.31 12.39
CA GLU A 274 -1.33 21.36 11.09
C GLU A 274 -0.42 21.82 9.94
N LYS A 275 0.46 22.81 10.21
CA LYS A 275 1.44 23.30 9.24
C LYS A 275 2.44 22.24 8.73
N ASP A 276 2.58 21.11 9.41
CA ASP A 276 3.38 19.97 8.92
C ASP A 276 2.87 19.45 7.56
N TYR A 277 1.59 19.69 7.25
CA TYR A 277 0.94 19.24 6.02
C TYR A 277 1.01 20.26 4.87
N LEU A 278 1.59 21.45 5.09
CA LEU A 278 1.60 22.54 4.11
C LEU A 278 2.14 22.11 2.73
N LEU A 279 3.20 21.30 2.72
CA LEU A 279 3.82 20.78 1.50
C LEU A 279 3.50 19.31 1.22
N TYR A 280 2.51 18.72 1.90
CA TYR A 280 2.18 17.29 1.81
C TYR A 280 1.93 16.87 0.36
N LYS A 281 1.02 17.56 -0.34
CA LYS A 281 0.66 17.25 -1.74
C LYS A 281 1.84 17.42 -2.69
N PHE A 282 2.70 18.41 -2.46
CA PHE A 282 3.88 18.66 -3.29
C PHE A 282 4.95 17.57 -3.10
N ASN A 283 5.26 17.22 -1.85
CA ASN A 283 6.22 16.15 -1.55
C ASN A 283 5.70 14.78 -2.02
N ARG A 284 4.40 14.51 -1.85
CA ARG A 284 3.72 13.32 -2.40
C ARG A 284 3.86 13.28 -3.92
N PHE A 285 3.58 14.39 -4.61
CA PHE A 285 3.75 14.47 -6.07
C PHE A 285 5.20 14.21 -6.50
N GLN A 286 6.18 14.75 -5.77
CA GLN A 286 7.60 14.52 -6.05
C GLN A 286 7.96 13.04 -6.02
N ALA A 287 7.49 12.31 -5.01
CA ALA A 287 7.66 10.87 -4.92
C ALA A 287 6.92 10.11 -6.03
N CYS A 288 5.63 10.39 -6.27
CA CYS A 288 4.87 9.72 -7.33
C CYS A 288 5.52 9.94 -8.71
N ARG A 289 5.95 11.17 -9.01
CA ARG A 289 6.45 11.55 -10.33
C ARG A 289 7.88 11.10 -10.58
N TYR A 290 8.76 11.26 -9.59
CA TYR A 290 10.21 11.09 -9.77
C TYR A 290 10.80 9.94 -8.94
N GLY A 291 10.00 9.23 -8.15
CA GLY A 291 10.47 8.17 -7.27
C GLY A 291 11.53 8.70 -6.30
N LEU A 292 12.59 7.92 -6.09
CA LEU A 292 13.72 8.30 -5.23
C LEU A 292 14.50 9.53 -5.74
N ALA A 293 14.39 9.88 -7.03
CA ALA A 293 15.00 11.10 -7.57
C ALA A 293 14.17 12.37 -7.29
N GLY A 294 12.98 12.24 -6.70
CA GLY A 294 12.17 13.37 -6.28
C GLY A 294 12.84 14.20 -5.19
N VAL A 295 12.39 15.45 -5.05
CA VAL A 295 12.90 16.37 -4.01
C VAL A 295 11.88 16.49 -2.89
N ILE A 296 12.28 16.18 -1.66
CA ILE A 296 11.49 16.47 -0.48
C ILE A 296 11.83 17.87 0.05
N THR A 297 10.80 18.63 0.43
CA THR A 297 10.96 19.97 1.01
C THR A 297 10.39 20.01 2.42
N ASP A 298 11.18 20.46 3.39
CA ASP A 298 10.73 20.66 4.77
C ASP A 298 9.77 21.87 4.85
N PRO A 299 8.54 21.70 5.38
CA PRO A 299 7.54 22.77 5.41
C PRO A 299 7.85 23.91 6.40
N HIS A 300 8.81 23.74 7.31
CA HIS A 300 9.18 24.74 8.32
C HIS A 300 10.43 25.51 7.95
N THR A 301 11.45 24.84 7.40
CA THR A 301 12.73 25.47 7.05
C THR A 301 12.84 25.83 5.58
N GLY A 302 12.05 25.18 4.71
CA GLY A 302 12.19 25.27 3.26
C GLY A 302 13.41 24.53 2.71
N ASP A 303 14.14 23.78 3.56
CA ASP A 303 15.26 22.96 3.12
C ASP A 303 14.77 21.89 2.14
N ARG A 304 15.55 21.69 1.07
CA ARG A 304 15.24 20.75 -0.01
C ARG A 304 16.33 19.71 -0.11
N ARG A 305 15.95 18.44 -0.27
CA ARG A 305 16.91 17.34 -0.46
C ARG A 305 16.36 16.29 -1.43
N PRO A 306 17.23 15.59 -2.17
CA PRO A 306 16.83 14.39 -2.88
C PRO A 306 16.23 13.36 -1.91
N LEU A 307 15.16 12.67 -2.32
CA LEU A 307 14.54 11.60 -1.55
C LEU A 307 15.51 10.43 -1.31
N THR A 308 16.47 10.19 -2.20
CA THR A 308 17.57 9.24 -1.94
C THR A 308 18.34 9.58 -0.66
N GLU A 309 18.80 10.83 -0.53
CA GLU A 309 19.57 11.30 0.63
C GLU A 309 18.72 11.27 1.91
N ASP A 310 17.46 11.73 1.83
CA ASP A 310 16.57 11.78 2.98
C ASP A 310 16.17 10.36 3.44
N THR A 311 15.99 9.43 2.50
CA THR A 311 15.72 8.02 2.79
C THR A 311 16.90 7.35 3.49
N LEU A 312 18.14 7.57 3.04
CA LEU A 312 19.31 7.00 3.73
C LEU A 312 19.42 7.49 5.17
N ARG A 313 19.09 8.76 5.43
CA ARG A 313 19.03 9.30 6.80
C ARG A 313 17.92 8.70 7.62
N LEU A 314 16.74 8.49 7.04
CA LEU A 314 15.64 7.80 7.72
C LEU A 314 16.08 6.39 8.12
N LEU A 315 16.66 5.62 7.20
CA LEU A 315 17.12 4.26 7.45
C LEU A 315 18.17 4.20 8.57
N GLU A 316 19.15 5.11 8.57
CA GLU A 316 20.12 5.24 9.66
C GLU A 316 19.46 5.60 11.00
N LYS A 317 18.48 6.52 10.98
CA LYS A 317 17.77 6.98 12.17
C LYS A 317 16.96 5.86 12.83
N ILE A 318 16.31 5.01 12.04
CA ILE A 318 15.42 3.95 12.55
C ILE A 318 16.12 2.61 12.76
N ALA A 319 17.37 2.43 12.30
CA ALA A 319 18.11 1.19 12.46
C ALA A 319 18.14 0.64 13.91
N PRO A 320 18.32 1.47 14.97
CA PRO A 320 18.23 0.98 16.35
C PRO A 320 16.83 0.46 16.72
N SER A 321 15.78 1.08 16.20
CA SER A 321 14.40 0.60 16.39
C SER A 321 14.17 -0.69 15.64
N ALA A 322 14.60 -0.78 14.38
CA ALA A 322 14.52 -1.99 13.57
C ALA A 322 15.18 -3.19 14.25
N ASN A 323 16.34 -2.99 14.88
CA ASN A 323 17.02 -4.04 15.64
C ASN A 323 16.20 -4.55 16.84
N LYS A 324 15.49 -3.67 17.54
CA LYS A 324 14.63 -4.05 18.69
C LYS A 324 13.42 -4.89 18.28
N ILE A 325 12.87 -4.64 17.09
CA ILE A 325 11.66 -5.32 16.58
C ILE A 325 11.96 -6.44 15.56
N GLY A 326 13.22 -6.79 15.33
CA GLY A 326 13.60 -7.84 14.38
C GLY A 326 13.45 -7.47 12.90
N ALA A 327 13.48 -6.17 12.56
CA ALA A 327 13.33 -5.65 11.20
C ALA A 327 14.67 -5.20 10.55
N SER A 328 15.84 -5.53 11.14
CA SER A 328 17.15 -5.11 10.62
C SER A 328 17.40 -5.52 9.17
N SER A 329 16.99 -6.74 8.78
CA SER A 329 17.14 -7.25 7.42
C SER A 329 16.43 -6.38 6.39
N ALA A 330 15.24 -5.86 6.73
CA ALA A 330 14.49 -4.95 5.88
C ALA A 330 15.22 -3.62 5.67
N ILE A 331 15.75 -3.04 6.76
CA ILE A 331 16.51 -1.77 6.67
C ILE A 331 17.78 -1.95 5.83
N GLU A 332 18.49 -3.05 5.99
CA GLU A 332 19.67 -3.35 5.17
C GLU A 332 19.32 -3.57 3.68
N ALA A 333 18.22 -4.26 3.39
CA ALA A 333 17.76 -4.48 2.02
C ALA A 333 17.37 -3.17 1.33
N LEU A 334 16.59 -2.33 2.00
CA LEU A 334 16.18 -1.01 1.50
C LEU A 334 17.38 -0.07 1.37
N HIS A 335 18.36 -0.13 2.29
CA HIS A 335 19.59 0.63 2.14
C HIS A 335 20.35 0.22 0.87
N ARG A 336 20.49 -1.08 0.60
CA ARG A 336 21.10 -1.56 -0.66
C ARG A 336 20.31 -1.13 -1.90
N GLN A 337 18.98 -1.17 -1.85
CA GLN A 337 18.13 -0.68 -2.95
C GLN A 337 18.42 0.80 -3.24
N VAL A 338 18.41 1.66 -2.21
CA VAL A 338 18.62 3.11 -2.38
C VAL A 338 20.03 3.41 -2.90
N VAL A 339 21.07 2.75 -2.35
CA VAL A 339 22.46 2.97 -2.78
C VAL A 339 22.71 2.50 -4.21
N SER A 340 22.11 1.38 -4.61
CA SER A 340 22.26 0.85 -5.98
C SER A 340 21.44 1.63 -7.02
N GLY A 341 20.47 2.43 -6.59
CA GLY A 341 19.53 3.11 -7.47
C GLY A 341 18.50 2.18 -8.13
N LEU A 342 18.44 0.91 -7.70
CA LEU A 342 17.49 -0.08 -8.21
C LEU A 342 16.06 0.33 -7.84
N ASN A 343 15.18 0.37 -8.85
CA ASN A 343 13.77 0.66 -8.66
C ASN A 343 12.93 -0.07 -9.71
N GLU A 344 11.82 -0.65 -9.29
CA GLU A 344 10.97 -1.50 -10.14
C GLU A 344 10.41 -0.71 -11.33
N ALA A 345 9.97 0.55 -11.10
CA ALA A 345 9.49 1.42 -12.17
C ALA A 345 10.51 1.65 -13.31
N GLN A 346 11.81 1.78 -13.00
CA GLN A 346 12.85 1.92 -14.01
C GLN A 346 13.14 0.58 -14.71
N LEU A 347 13.19 -0.53 -13.97
CA LEU A 347 13.37 -1.86 -14.57
C LEU A 347 12.28 -2.18 -15.59
N MET A 348 11.03 -1.79 -15.32
CA MET A 348 9.92 -1.92 -16.27
C MET A 348 10.13 -1.06 -17.53
N ARG A 349 10.64 0.17 -17.37
CA ARG A 349 10.94 1.05 -18.51
C ARG A 349 12.09 0.52 -19.35
N ASP A 350 13.14 0.02 -18.71
CA ASP A 350 14.31 -0.56 -19.37
C ASP A 350 13.87 -1.78 -20.19
N PHE A 351 13.05 -2.66 -19.61
CA PHE A 351 12.48 -3.81 -20.32
C PHE A 351 11.74 -3.40 -21.62
N VAL A 352 10.90 -2.36 -21.56
CA VAL A 352 10.16 -1.87 -22.74
C VAL A 352 11.09 -1.15 -23.74
N ALA A 353 12.06 -0.38 -23.25
CA ALA A 353 13.05 0.30 -24.07
C ALA A 353 13.94 -0.69 -24.84
N ASP A 354 14.23 -1.85 -24.26
CA ASP A 354 14.97 -2.96 -24.87
C ASP A 354 14.11 -3.81 -25.84
N GLY A 355 12.90 -3.35 -26.17
CA GLY A 355 12.01 -3.98 -27.15
C GLY A 355 10.96 -4.92 -26.57
N GLY A 356 10.87 -5.02 -25.25
CA GLY A 356 9.79 -5.74 -24.57
C GLY A 356 8.42 -5.13 -24.83
N SER A 357 7.40 -5.97 -25.02
CA SER A 357 6.00 -5.53 -25.09
C SER A 357 5.40 -5.41 -23.70
N LEU A 358 4.30 -4.66 -23.53
CA LEU A 358 3.61 -4.59 -22.24
C LEU A 358 3.01 -5.94 -21.81
N ILE A 359 2.58 -6.77 -22.75
CA ILE A 359 2.17 -8.16 -22.48
C ILE A 359 3.36 -8.96 -21.93
N GLY A 360 4.52 -8.84 -22.58
CA GLY A 360 5.77 -9.46 -22.11
C GLY A 360 6.22 -8.96 -20.75
N LEU A 361 5.91 -7.70 -20.42
CA LEU A 361 6.20 -7.12 -19.11
C LEU A 361 5.36 -7.77 -18.01
N VAL A 362 4.05 -7.94 -18.22
CA VAL A 362 3.18 -8.59 -17.23
C VAL A 362 3.57 -10.06 -17.05
N LYS A 363 3.88 -10.77 -18.14
CA LYS A 363 4.49 -12.10 -18.06
C LYS A 363 5.74 -12.09 -17.19
N LYS A 364 6.62 -11.10 -17.38
CA LYS A 364 7.84 -10.99 -16.57
C LYS A 364 7.54 -10.76 -15.09
N HIS A 365 6.49 -10.01 -14.76
CA HIS A 365 6.06 -9.82 -13.37
C HIS A 365 5.57 -11.14 -12.75
N CYS A 366 4.83 -11.97 -13.49
CA CYS A 366 4.42 -13.29 -13.02
C CYS A 366 5.63 -14.20 -12.75
N GLU A 367 6.63 -14.19 -13.63
CA GLU A 367 7.88 -14.94 -13.43
C GLU A 367 8.65 -14.46 -12.18
N ILE A 368 8.72 -13.14 -11.95
CA ILE A 368 9.39 -12.56 -10.79
C ILE A 368 8.65 -12.95 -9.50
N TRP A 369 7.32 -12.77 -9.48
CA TRP A 369 6.51 -13.08 -8.31
C TRP A 369 6.52 -14.57 -7.95
N ALA A 370 6.54 -15.46 -8.95
CA ALA A 370 6.61 -16.91 -8.72
C ALA A 370 8.01 -17.41 -8.37
N GLY A 371 9.06 -16.62 -8.65
CA GLY A 371 10.46 -17.01 -8.46
C GLY A 371 11.11 -16.55 -7.15
N ASP A 372 10.48 -15.64 -6.41
CA ASP A 372 10.88 -15.18 -5.07
C ASP A 372 10.30 -16.10 -3.98
#